data_AF-A0A2K3MVX3-F1
#
_entry.id   AF-A0A2K3MVX3-F1
#
_cell.length_a   1.000
_cell.length_b   1.000
_cell.length_c   1.000
_cell.angle_alpha   90.00
_cell.angle_beta   90.00
_cell.angle_gamma   90.00
#
_symmetry.space_group_name_H-M   'P 1'
#
loop_
_entity.id
_entity.type
_entity.pdbx_description
1 polymer ?
#
loop_
_entity_poly.entity_id
_entity_poly.type
_entity_poly.pdbx_seq_one_letter_code
_entity_poly.pdbx_strand_id
1 'polypeptide(L)'
;MPDLEYLAFMTKVLIHGRCHVSIQLTIVVMIQSLFREVGDFGILIRSGFSIPKALLFNFLSALVALAGTALALLWGKDPGQSSLIEGFTAGGFIYIAIAGVLAEMNNNGKTTFRSTAIQIISLTMGMAVALGISLIE
;
A
#
# COMPACT_ATOMS: atom_id res chain seq x y z
N MET A 1 2.91 -3.64 4.51
CA MET A 1 4.22 -3.39 5.14
C MET A 1 5.09 -4.57 4.74
N PRO A 2 5.91 -4.41 3.69
CA PRO A 2 6.44 -5.54 2.94
C PRO A 2 7.51 -6.36 3.68
N ASP A 3 8.14 -5.82 4.73
CA ASP A 3 9.13 -6.56 5.54
C ASP A 3 8.50 -7.75 6.29
N LEU A 4 7.25 -7.61 6.74
CA LEU A 4 6.53 -8.69 7.40
C LEU A 4 5.89 -9.66 6.39
N GLU A 5 5.54 -9.18 5.19
CA GLU A 5 5.13 -10.07 4.09
C GLU A 5 6.31 -10.91 3.61
N TYR A 6 7.54 -10.36 3.54
CA TYR A 6 8.76 -11.10 3.24
C TYR A 6 9.02 -12.23 4.25
N LEU A 7 8.86 -11.95 5.55
CA LEU A 7 9.07 -12.92 6.63
C LEU A 7 7.96 -13.97 6.71
N ALA A 8 6.69 -13.56 6.54
CA ALA A 8 5.54 -14.46 6.44
C ALA A 8 5.58 -15.32 5.18
N PHE A 9 6.15 -14.79 4.09
CA PHE A 9 6.32 -15.48 2.81
C PHE A 9 7.45 -16.50 2.83
N MET A 10 8.62 -16.17 3.38
CA MET A 10 9.68 -17.17 3.66
C MET A 10 9.14 -18.33 4.50
N THR A 11 8.29 -18.04 5.47
CA THR A 11 7.63 -19.06 6.30
C THR A 11 6.61 -19.89 5.51
N LYS A 12 5.82 -19.28 4.61
CA LYS A 12 4.88 -20.01 3.73
C LYS A 12 5.58 -20.86 2.65
N VAL A 13 6.70 -20.38 2.10
CA VAL A 13 7.54 -21.11 1.13
C VAL A 13 8.12 -22.38 1.75
N LEU A 14 8.55 -22.32 3.01
CA LEU A 14 9.08 -23.47 3.75
C LEU A 14 8.00 -24.54 4.00
N ILE A 15 6.72 -24.14 4.15
CA ILE A 15 5.63 -25.05 4.53
C ILE A 15 4.90 -25.67 3.32
N HIS A 16 4.79 -24.98 2.18
CA HIS A 16 3.95 -25.43 1.05
C HIS A 16 4.68 -25.99 -0.18
N GLY A 17 6.02 -25.98 -0.23
CA GLY A 17 6.81 -26.75 -1.22
C GLY A 17 6.61 -26.42 -2.71
N ARG A 18 5.92 -25.31 -3.07
CA ARG A 18 5.67 -24.88 -4.46
C ARG A 18 6.76 -23.89 -4.91
N CYS A 19 7.95 -24.39 -5.24
CA CYS A 19 9.11 -23.54 -5.60
C CYS A 19 8.91 -22.62 -6.83
N HIS A 20 8.10 -23.02 -7.82
CA HIS A 20 8.01 -22.28 -9.09
C HIS A 20 7.17 -20.99 -8.99
N VAL A 21 6.05 -21.02 -8.27
CA VAL A 21 5.20 -19.85 -8.00
C VAL A 21 5.90 -18.86 -7.06
N SER A 22 6.79 -19.38 -6.20
CA SER A 22 7.47 -18.60 -5.18
C SER A 22 8.47 -17.60 -5.75
N ILE A 23 9.22 -17.96 -6.80
CA ILE A 23 10.27 -17.09 -7.37
C ILE A 23 9.64 -15.90 -8.11
N GLN A 24 8.62 -16.13 -8.93
CA GLN A 24 7.93 -15.07 -9.68
C GLN A 24 7.27 -14.06 -8.73
N LEU A 25 6.58 -14.55 -7.70
CA LEU A 25 5.93 -13.70 -6.70
C LEU A 25 6.96 -12.91 -5.87
N THR A 26 8.10 -13.52 -5.52
CA THR A 26 9.20 -12.80 -4.84
C THR A 26 9.72 -11.65 -5.69
N ILE A 27 9.96 -11.90 -6.98
CA ILE A 27 10.45 -10.87 -7.91
C ILE A 27 9.43 -9.74 -8.04
N VAL A 28 8.14 -10.07 -8.17
CA VAL A 28 7.05 -9.07 -8.24
C VAL A 28 7.01 -8.21 -6.98
N VAL A 29 7.04 -8.81 -5.79
CA VAL A 29 7.02 -8.09 -4.51
C VAL A 29 8.27 -7.23 -4.31
N MET A 30 9.45 -7.74 -4.69
CA MET A 30 10.70 -7.00 -4.62
C MET A 30 10.67 -5.75 -5.52
N ILE A 31 10.26 -5.92 -6.77
CA ILE A 31 10.15 -4.83 -7.74
C ILE A 31 9.12 -3.79 -7.27
N GLN A 32 7.97 -4.25 -6.76
CA GLN A 32 6.93 -3.36 -6.27
C GLN A 32 7.37 -2.58 -5.02
N SER A 33 8.22 -3.17 -4.18
CA SER A 33 8.80 -2.51 -3.00
C SER A 33 9.81 -1.44 -3.41
N LEU A 34 10.71 -1.75 -4.37
CA LEU A 34 11.67 -0.80 -4.91
C LEU A 34 10.98 0.41 -5.55
N PHE A 35 9.95 0.18 -6.38
CA PHE A 35 9.22 1.27 -7.03
C PHE A 35 8.52 2.17 -6.02
N ARG A 36 7.92 1.59 -4.97
CA ARG A 36 7.27 2.34 -3.89
C ARG A 36 8.26 3.22 -3.15
N GLU A 37 9.41 2.68 -2.77
CA GLU A 37 10.44 3.41 -2.03
C GLU A 37 11.05 4.56 -2.85
N VAL A 38 11.29 4.33 -4.14
CA VAL A 38 11.73 5.39 -5.06
C VAL A 38 10.64 6.46 -5.25
N GLY A 39 9.36 6.06 -5.28
CA GLY A 39 8.21 6.96 -5.36
C GLY A 39 8.09 7.88 -4.14
N ASP A 40 8.13 7.31 -2.94
CA ASP A 40 8.06 8.07 -1.67
C ASP A 40 9.25 9.05 -1.57
N PHE A 41 10.46 8.60 -1.90
CA PHE A 41 11.63 9.47 -1.97
C PHE A 41 11.43 10.62 -2.97
N GLY A 42 10.86 10.36 -4.15
CA GLY A 42 10.55 11.38 -5.15
C GLY A 42 9.54 12.43 -4.67
N ILE A 43 8.51 12.02 -3.91
CA ILE A 43 7.54 12.94 -3.30
C ILE A 43 8.22 13.82 -2.26
N LEU A 44 9.07 13.26 -1.40
CA LEU A 44 9.82 13.99 -0.37
C LEU A 44 10.75 15.04 -0.99
N ILE A 45 11.53 14.68 -2.02
CA ILE A 45 12.38 15.64 -2.71
C ILE A 45 11.55 16.76 -3.37
N ARG A 46 10.43 16.43 -4.02
CA ARG A 46 9.55 17.42 -4.66
C ARG A 46 8.83 18.33 -3.66
N SER A 47 8.62 17.86 -2.43
CA SER A 47 8.11 18.67 -1.32
C SER A 47 9.14 19.63 -0.71
N GLY A 48 10.39 19.63 -1.21
CA GLY A 48 11.45 20.57 -0.81
C GLY A 48 12.45 20.02 0.21
N PHE A 49 12.42 18.71 0.50
CA PHE A 49 13.39 18.10 1.41
C PHE A 49 14.75 17.89 0.74
N SER A 50 15.83 18.15 1.48
CA SER A 50 17.19 17.78 1.06
C SER A 50 17.37 16.25 1.08
N ILE A 51 18.17 15.71 0.15
CA ILE A 51 18.47 14.27 -0.01
C ILE A 51 18.63 13.50 1.32
N PRO A 52 19.47 13.92 2.30
CA PRO A 52 19.63 13.16 3.53
C PRO A 52 18.38 13.14 4.43
N LYS A 53 17.59 14.22 4.41
CA LYS A 53 16.33 14.29 5.17
C LYS A 53 15.25 13.44 4.53
N ALA A 54 15.17 13.43 3.20
CA ALA A 54 14.24 12.58 2.47
C ALA A 54 14.50 11.09 2.75
N LEU A 55 15.77 10.69 2.79
CA LEU A 55 16.17 9.31 3.12
C LEU A 55 15.77 8.93 4.57
N LEU A 56 16.02 9.82 5.53
CA LEU A 56 15.70 9.58 6.94
C LEU A 56 14.19 9.46 7.16
N PHE A 57 13.38 10.32 6.53
CA PHE A 57 11.92 10.25 6.64
C PHE A 57 11.35 8.97 6.01
N ASN A 58 11.87 8.55 4.86
CA ASN A 58 11.49 7.29 4.24
C ASN A 58 11.83 6.10 5.16
N PHE A 59 13.01 6.09 5.76
CA PHE A 59 13.41 5.07 6.73
C PHE A 59 12.55 5.10 8.00
N LEU A 60 12.21 6.28 8.51
CA LEU A 60 11.35 6.41 9.68
C LEU A 60 9.93 5.93 9.41
N SER A 61 9.42 6.18 8.19
CA SER A 61 8.15 5.62 7.72
C SER A 61 8.17 4.09 7.76
N ALA A 62 9.25 3.48 7.26
CA ALA A 62 9.48 2.02 7.29
C ALA A 62 9.56 1.44 8.72
N LEU A 63 10.04 2.20 9.69
CA LEU A 63 10.01 1.85 11.12
C LEU A 63 8.61 1.91 11.72
N VAL A 64 7.82 2.96 11.40
CA VAL A 64 6.46 3.15 11.90
C VAL A 64 5.51 2.06 11.39
N ALA A 65 5.45 1.88 10.07
CA ALA A 65 6.03 0.68 9.52
C ALA A 65 5.88 -0.67 10.27
N LEU A 66 7.06 -1.28 10.38
CA LEU A 66 7.36 -2.45 11.18
C LEU A 66 6.69 -2.45 12.57
N ALA A 67 6.68 -1.31 13.28
CA ALA A 67 6.08 -1.20 14.60
C ALA A 67 4.56 -1.41 14.59
N GLY A 68 3.83 -0.79 13.65
CA GLY A 68 2.39 -0.97 13.49
C GLY A 68 2.03 -2.42 13.16
N THR A 69 2.86 -3.07 12.34
CA THR A 69 2.67 -4.49 12.04
C THR A 69 2.97 -5.40 13.24
N ALA A 70 4.01 -5.12 14.01
CA ALA A 70 4.31 -5.86 15.24
C ALA A 70 3.15 -5.73 16.25
N LEU A 71 2.60 -4.52 16.42
CA LEU A 71 1.43 -4.28 17.26
C LEU A 71 0.21 -5.05 16.75
N ALA A 72 -0.04 -5.04 15.44
CA ALA A 72 -1.14 -5.78 14.83
C ALA A 72 -1.04 -7.29 15.06
N LEU A 73 0.16 -7.87 14.99
CA LEU A 73 0.38 -9.30 15.28
C LEU A 73 0.19 -9.65 16.75
N LEU A 74 0.61 -8.77 17.67
CA LEU A 74 0.48 -8.99 19.11
C LEU A 74 -0.98 -8.87 19.57
N TRP A 75 -1.72 -7.88 19.05
CA TRP A 75 -3.11 -7.60 19.45
C TRP A 75 -4.18 -8.29 18.59
N GLY A 76 -3.86 -8.69 17.36
CA GLY A 76 -4.81 -9.30 16.42
C GLY A 76 -5.09 -10.78 16.65
N LYS A 77 -4.62 -11.35 17.76
CA LYS A 77 -4.83 -12.79 18.09
C LYS A 77 -6.26 -13.12 18.48
N ASP A 78 -7.01 -12.13 18.96
CA ASP A 78 -8.43 -12.28 19.28
C ASP A 78 -9.31 -11.87 18.10
N PRO A 79 -10.34 -12.66 17.74
CA PRO A 79 -11.16 -12.42 16.54
C PRO A 79 -11.89 -11.06 16.58
N GLY A 80 -12.25 -10.57 17.77
CA GLY A 80 -12.85 -9.23 17.92
C GLY A 80 -11.86 -8.08 17.67
N GLN A 81 -10.58 -8.28 17.97
CA GLN A 81 -9.54 -7.26 17.76
C GLN A 81 -9.00 -7.29 16.33
N SER A 82 -8.96 -8.45 15.68
CA SER A 82 -8.61 -8.56 14.25
C SER A 82 -9.54 -7.70 13.39
N SER A 83 -10.85 -7.77 13.63
CA SER A 83 -11.84 -6.98 12.87
C SER A 83 -11.65 -5.47 13.03
N LEU A 84 -11.23 -4.99 14.21
CA LEU A 84 -10.92 -3.58 14.42
C LEU A 84 -9.65 -3.15 13.69
N ILE A 85 -8.61 -3.98 13.68
CA ILE A 85 -7.35 -3.71 12.96
C ILE A 85 -7.58 -3.72 11.44
N GLU A 86 -8.40 -4.66 10.95
CA GLU A 86 -8.82 -4.73 9.55
C GLU A 86 -9.64 -3.50 9.15
N GLY A 87 -10.63 -3.12 9.96
CA GLY A 87 -11.44 -1.92 9.74
C GLY A 87 -10.60 -0.64 9.75
N PHE A 88 -9.65 -0.52 10.68
CA PHE A 88 -8.71 0.60 10.73
C PHE A 88 -7.82 0.65 9.48
N THR A 89 -7.31 -0.49 9.03
CA THR A 89 -6.47 -0.61 7.84
C THR A 89 -7.25 -0.24 6.57
N ALA A 90 -8.48 -0.75 6.43
CA ALA A 90 -9.38 -0.42 5.32
C ALA A 90 -9.70 1.09 5.29
N GLY A 91 -10.00 1.69 6.44
CA GLY A 91 -10.22 3.13 6.56
C GLY A 91 -8.98 3.96 6.17
N GLY A 92 -7.79 3.51 6.55
CA GLY A 92 -6.51 4.12 6.16
C GLY A 92 -6.31 4.13 4.63
N PHE A 93 -6.60 3.02 3.96
CA PHE A 93 -6.53 2.96 2.50
C PHE A 93 -7.53 3.90 1.81
N ILE A 94 -8.76 3.99 2.34
CA ILE A 94 -9.76 4.94 1.83
C ILE A 94 -9.28 6.38 1.99
N TYR A 95 -8.71 6.74 3.15
CA TYR A 95 -8.16 8.08 3.37
C TYR A 95 -7.04 8.43 2.37
N ILE A 96 -6.08 7.53 2.16
CA ILE A 96 -4.97 7.74 1.20
C ILE A 96 -5.52 7.89 -0.22
N ALA A 97 -6.49 7.06 -0.62
CA ALA A 97 -7.11 7.13 -1.93
C ALA A 97 -7.82 8.48 -2.16
N ILE A 98 -8.61 8.94 -1.18
CA ILE A 98 -9.32 10.22 -1.27
C ILE A 98 -8.33 11.40 -1.27
N ALA A 99 -7.32 11.38 -0.40
CA ALA A 99 -6.32 12.43 -0.32
C ALA A 99 -5.52 12.56 -1.63
N GLY A 100 -5.18 11.44 -2.28
CA GLY A 100 -4.52 11.42 -3.59
C GLY A 100 -5.40 12.04 -4.69
N VAL A 101 -6.68 11.66 -4.77
CA VAL A 101 -7.62 12.23 -5.75
C VAL A 101 -7.82 13.73 -5.52
N LEU A 102 -7.96 14.15 -4.26
CA LEU A 102 -8.15 15.56 -3.91
C LEU A 102 -6.91 16.41 -4.25
N ALA A 103 -5.70 15.88 -4.01
CA ALA A 103 -4.46 16.55 -4.37
C ALA A 103 -4.32 16.73 -5.89
N GLU A 104 -4.73 15.74 -6.69
CA GLU A 104 -4.76 15.84 -8.15
C GLU A 104 -5.75 16.91 -8.64
N MET A 105 -6.93 17.00 -8.02
CA MET A 105 -7.90 18.05 -8.32
C MET A 105 -7.37 19.45 -8.00
N ASN A 106 -6.65 19.60 -6.88
CA ASN A 106 -6.10 20.89 -6.46
C ASN A 106 -4.92 21.36 -7.32
N ASN A 107 -4.04 20.44 -7.75
CA ASN A 107 -2.85 20.80 -8.52
C ASN A 107 -3.13 21.18 -9.98
N ASN A 108 -4.27 20.75 -10.55
CA ASN A 108 -4.51 20.91 -11.98
C ASN A 108 -5.18 22.23 -12.39
N GLY A 109 -5.67 23.08 -11.47
CA GLY A 109 -6.13 24.48 -11.69
C GLY A 109 -7.23 24.74 -12.76
N LYS A 110 -7.50 23.76 -13.61
CA LYS A 110 -8.44 23.71 -14.74
C LYS A 110 -9.12 22.35 -14.69
N THR A 111 -9.72 22.00 -13.56
CA THR A 111 -10.51 20.78 -13.43
C THR A 111 -11.75 20.92 -14.31
N THR A 112 -11.65 20.47 -15.56
CA THR A 112 -12.83 20.34 -16.42
C THR A 112 -13.68 19.23 -15.81
N PHE A 113 -15.01 19.41 -15.76
CA PHE A 113 -15.97 18.44 -15.25
C PHE A 113 -15.74 17.02 -15.82
N ARG A 114 -15.24 16.97 -17.06
CA ARG A 114 -14.83 15.75 -17.77
C ARG A 114 -13.69 14.98 -17.10
N SER A 115 -12.71 15.66 -16.50
CA SER A 115 -11.54 15.03 -15.86
C SER A 115 -11.91 14.40 -14.51
N THR A 116 -12.74 15.08 -13.72
CA THR A 116 -13.35 14.52 -12.50
C THR A 116 -14.26 13.33 -12.82
N ALA A 117 -15.06 13.40 -13.89
CA ALA A 117 -15.87 12.27 -14.33
C ALA A 117 -15.00 11.05 -14.70
N ILE A 118 -13.89 11.26 -15.42
CA ILE A 118 -12.95 10.17 -15.77
C ILE A 118 -12.31 9.56 -14.51
N GLN A 119 -11.92 10.38 -13.51
CA GLN A 119 -11.37 9.86 -12.25
C GLN A 119 -12.40 9.05 -11.45
N ILE A 120 -13.65 9.50 -11.36
CA ILE A 120 -14.71 8.76 -10.67
C ILE A 120 -15.01 7.45 -11.41
N ILE A 121 -15.07 7.48 -12.74
CA ILE A 121 -15.30 6.28 -13.56
C ILE A 121 -14.14 5.30 -13.40
N SER A 122 -12.88 5.75 -13.45
CA SER A 122 -11.73 4.86 -13.29
C SER A 122 -11.62 4.27 -11.88
N LEU A 123 -11.93 5.05 -10.84
CA LEU A 123 -12.00 4.57 -9.46
C LEU A 123 -13.09 3.51 -9.29
N THR A 124 -14.29 3.79 -9.82
CA THR A 124 -15.44 2.87 -9.75
C THR A 124 -15.17 1.58 -10.54
N MET A 125 -14.53 1.69 -11.71
CA MET A 125 -14.11 0.55 -12.52
C MET A 125 -13.09 -0.32 -11.78
N GLY A 126 -12.10 0.30 -11.12
CA GLY A 126 -11.11 -0.41 -10.31
C GLY A 126 -11.75 -1.18 -9.15
N MET A 127 -12.69 -0.56 -8.43
CA MET A 127 -13.49 -1.24 -7.40
C MET A 127 -14.32 -2.39 -7.97
N ALA A 128 -14.96 -2.22 -9.13
CA ALA A 128 -15.73 -3.26 -9.77
C ALA A 128 -14.88 -4.48 -10.17
N VAL A 129 -13.66 -4.25 -10.68
CA VAL A 129 -12.71 -5.33 -10.98
C VAL A 129 -12.26 -6.05 -9.71
N ALA A 130 -11.94 -5.30 -8.64
CA ALA A 130 -11.54 -5.90 -7.37
C ALA A 130 -12.65 -6.79 -6.77
N LEU A 131 -13.90 -6.33 -6.82
CA LEU A 131 -15.06 -7.14 -6.42
C LEU A 131 -15.26 -8.35 -7.34
N GLY A 132 -15.07 -8.20 -8.64
CA GLY A 132 -15.16 -9.29 -9.60
C GLY A 132 -14.15 -10.40 -9.33
N ILE A 133 -12.90 -10.05 -8.99
CA ILE A 133 -11.87 -11.01 -8.60
C ILE A 133 -12.27 -11.71 -7.29
N SER A 134 -12.70 -10.96 -6.28
CA SER A 134 -13.10 -11.51 -4.98
C SER A 134 -14.34 -12.39 -5.01
N LEU A 135 -15.16 -12.33 -6.07
CA LEU A 135 -16.30 -13.23 -6.30
C LEU A 135 -15.91 -14.46 -7.12
N ILE A 136 -14.79 -14.40 -7.86
CA ILE A 136 -14.25 -15.51 -8.65
C ILE A 136 -13.35 -16.43 -7.81
N GLU A 137 -12.62 -15.88 -6.84
CA GLU A 137 -11.87 -16.62 -5.81
C GLU A 137 -12.78 -17.19 -4.72
#